data_AF-A0A7C7WT06-F1
#
_entry.id   AF-A0A7C7WT06-F1
#
_cell.length_a   1.000
_cell.length_b   1.000
_cell.length_c   1.000
_cell.angle_alpha   90.00
_cell.angle_beta   90.00
_cell.angle_gamma   90.00
#
_symmetry.space_group_name_H-M   'P 1'
#
loop_
_entity.id
_entity.type
_entity.pdbx_description
1 polymer ?
#
loop_
_entity_poly.entity_id
_entity_poly.type
_entity_poly.pdbx_seq_one_letter_code
_entity_poly.pdbx_strand_id
1 'polypeptide(L)'
;MTIKIKPYTEALGAEILNINLGRKLSDKNLSLIKDAINKYHVLFFRDQDITSNQFVNFGKNFGSLEIHPLIPTLKGHPEIIELASLENGPAPMTRNSAVWHSDMTYTKIPPYAGILKAEKIPESGGNTMFLNTALAYEALSDKMKKFLTKLKAIHSIVKTITHDELLDRNALKRFNIMNEKLPPVEHPVIRTHPETG
;
A
#
# COMPACT_ATOMS: atom_id res chain seq x y z
N MET A 1 -11.54 -26.35 0.85
CA MET A 1 -12.74 -25.58 0.45
C MET A 1 -12.30 -24.44 -0.46
N THR A 2 -13.10 -24.12 -1.49
CA THR A 2 -12.82 -23.00 -2.40
C THR A 2 -13.31 -21.70 -1.78
N ILE A 3 -12.52 -20.64 -1.86
CA ILE A 3 -12.94 -19.30 -1.40
C ILE A 3 -14.13 -18.76 -2.19
N LYS A 4 -14.88 -17.83 -1.61
CA LYS A 4 -15.93 -17.06 -2.30
C LYS A 4 -15.52 -15.59 -2.35
N ILE A 5 -15.74 -14.94 -3.49
CA ILE A 5 -15.40 -13.53 -3.70
C ILE A 5 -16.70 -12.73 -3.80
N LYS A 6 -16.84 -11.69 -2.98
CA LYS A 6 -18.01 -10.79 -2.98
C LYS A 6 -17.54 -9.36 -3.26
N PRO A 7 -17.80 -8.81 -4.46
CA PRO A 7 -17.45 -7.41 -4.77
C PRO A 7 -18.15 -6.42 -3.84
N TYR A 8 -17.48 -5.32 -3.50
CA TYR A 8 -18.05 -4.21 -2.74
C TYR A 8 -18.68 -3.15 -3.65
N THR A 9 -17.99 -2.76 -4.71
CA THR A 9 -18.45 -1.78 -5.68
C THR A 9 -18.14 -2.24 -7.09
N GLU A 10 -18.69 -1.55 -8.10
CA GLU A 10 -18.33 -1.80 -9.50
C GLU A 10 -16.92 -1.27 -9.84
N ALA A 11 -16.42 -0.29 -9.09
CA ALA A 11 -15.14 0.37 -9.39
C ALA A 11 -13.93 -0.40 -8.83
N LEU A 12 -14.02 -0.88 -7.59
CA LEU A 12 -12.96 -1.62 -6.89
C LEU A 12 -13.49 -2.28 -5.60
N GLY A 13 -12.67 -3.15 -5.01
CA GLY A 13 -12.90 -3.74 -3.70
C GLY A 13 -13.67 -5.06 -3.76
N ALA A 14 -13.15 -6.08 -3.09
CA ALA A 14 -13.89 -7.32 -2.86
C ALA A 14 -13.58 -7.95 -1.50
N GLU A 15 -14.59 -8.56 -0.89
CA GLU A 15 -14.46 -9.39 0.31
C GLU A 15 -14.16 -10.84 -0.08
N ILE A 16 -13.14 -11.43 0.54
CA ILE A 16 -12.79 -12.84 0.39
C ILE A 16 -13.33 -13.62 1.57
N LEU A 17 -14.27 -14.53 1.29
CA LEU A 17 -15.00 -15.34 2.25
C LEU A 17 -14.47 -16.78 2.27
N ASN A 18 -14.78 -17.49 3.36
CA ASN A 18 -14.42 -18.90 3.57
C ASN A 18 -12.91 -19.17 3.55
N ILE A 19 -12.13 -18.27 4.18
CA ILE A 19 -10.68 -18.35 4.24
C ILE A 19 -10.16 -18.05 5.66
N ASN A 20 -9.07 -18.72 6.03
CA ASN A 20 -8.28 -18.43 7.22
C ASN A 20 -6.83 -18.24 6.80
N LEU A 21 -6.32 -17.00 6.92
CA LEU A 21 -4.98 -16.61 6.51
C LEU A 21 -3.88 -17.15 7.44
N GLY A 22 -4.25 -17.63 8.64
CA GLY A 22 -3.35 -18.27 9.58
C GLY A 22 -2.96 -19.70 9.21
N ARG A 23 -3.55 -20.24 8.13
CA ARG A 23 -3.26 -21.59 7.62
C ARG A 23 -2.60 -21.51 6.25
N LYS A 24 -1.85 -22.54 5.89
CA LYS A 24 -1.32 -22.70 4.53
C LYS A 24 -2.48 -22.70 3.53
N LEU A 25 -2.41 -21.80 2.55
CA LEU A 25 -3.37 -21.75 1.44
C LEU A 25 -3.07 -22.88 0.45
N SER A 26 -4.12 -23.43 -0.16
CA SER A 26 -3.94 -24.28 -1.34
C SER A 26 -3.57 -23.43 -2.54
N ASP A 27 -2.84 -24.01 -3.50
CA ASP A 27 -2.42 -23.32 -4.72
C ASP A 27 -3.62 -22.76 -5.49
N LYS A 28 -4.72 -23.50 -5.50
CA LYS A 28 -6.00 -23.05 -6.08
C LYS A 28 -6.52 -21.77 -5.42
N ASN A 29 -6.55 -21.72 -4.09
CA ASN A 29 -7.05 -20.53 -3.38
C ASN A 29 -6.08 -19.35 -3.54
N LEU A 30 -4.77 -19.60 -3.53
CA LEU A 30 -3.78 -18.55 -3.77
C LEU A 30 -3.92 -17.95 -5.18
N SER A 31 -4.08 -18.79 -6.21
CA SER A 31 -4.33 -18.33 -7.58
C SER A 31 -5.58 -17.45 -7.65
N LEU A 32 -6.69 -17.89 -7.05
CA LEU A 32 -7.93 -17.11 -7.04
C LEU A 32 -7.77 -15.75 -6.32
N ILE A 33 -6.94 -15.67 -5.28
CA ILE A 33 -6.66 -14.40 -4.59
C ILE A 33 -5.80 -13.48 -5.48
N LYS A 34 -4.82 -14.01 -6.20
CA LYS A 34 -4.00 -13.25 -7.16
C LYS A 34 -4.85 -12.68 -8.30
N ASP A 35 -5.73 -13.49 -8.87
CA ASP A 35 -6.69 -13.04 -9.87
C ASP A 35 -7.64 -11.97 -9.29
N ALA A 36 -8.08 -12.15 -8.05
CA ALA A 36 -8.98 -11.21 -7.38
C ALA A 36 -8.32 -9.87 -7.09
N ILE A 37 -7.06 -9.80 -6.62
CA ILE A 37 -6.39 -8.52 -6.35
C ILE A 37 -6.14 -7.77 -7.67
N ASN A 38 -5.78 -8.47 -8.74
CA ASN A 38 -5.63 -7.88 -10.07
C ASN A 38 -6.94 -7.30 -10.62
N LYS A 39 -8.07 -7.98 -10.36
CA LYS A 39 -9.39 -7.54 -10.84
C LYS A 39 -10.02 -6.44 -9.97
N TYR A 40 -9.93 -6.57 -8.65
CA TYR A 40 -10.66 -5.71 -7.71
C TYR A 40 -9.77 -4.67 -7.03
N HIS A 41 -8.45 -4.68 -7.26
CA HIS A 41 -7.43 -3.76 -6.73
C HIS A 41 -7.23 -3.77 -5.20
N VAL A 42 -8.28 -4.03 -4.42
CA VAL A 42 -8.28 -4.06 -2.96
C VAL A 42 -9.10 -5.25 -2.48
N LEU A 43 -8.53 -6.06 -1.59
CA LEU A 43 -9.19 -7.23 -1.02
C LEU A 43 -9.34 -7.09 0.49
N PHE A 44 -10.51 -7.49 1.00
CA PHE A 44 -10.82 -7.47 2.42
C PHE A 44 -10.98 -8.90 2.94
N PHE A 45 -10.32 -9.21 4.05
CA PHE A 45 -10.40 -10.48 4.74
C PHE A 45 -10.92 -10.21 6.16
N ARG A 46 -12.17 -10.59 6.44
CA ARG A 46 -12.80 -10.35 7.75
C ARG A 46 -12.39 -11.41 8.76
N ASP A 47 -12.43 -11.04 10.03
CA ASP A 47 -12.29 -11.93 11.19
C ASP A 47 -11.01 -12.79 11.17
N GLN A 48 -9.88 -12.15 10.82
CA GLN A 48 -8.57 -12.80 10.76
C GLN A 48 -7.78 -12.57 12.06
N ASP A 49 -8.01 -13.44 13.04
CA ASP A 49 -7.17 -13.53 14.24
C ASP A 49 -5.91 -14.36 13.92
N ILE A 50 -4.88 -13.66 13.46
CA ILE A 50 -3.59 -14.25 13.04
C ILE A 50 -2.41 -13.59 13.75
N THR A 51 -1.42 -14.41 14.08
CA THR A 51 -0.15 -13.97 14.66
C THR A 51 0.70 -13.20 13.65
N SER A 52 1.67 -12.41 14.12
CA SER A 52 2.63 -11.70 13.26
C SER A 52 3.41 -12.65 12.34
N ASN A 53 3.76 -13.85 12.82
CA ASN A 53 4.38 -14.90 11.99
C ASN A 53 3.46 -15.36 10.85
N GLN A 54 2.18 -15.59 11.15
CA GLN A 54 1.19 -15.96 10.13
C GLN A 54 0.96 -14.83 9.13
N PHE A 55 0.94 -13.58 9.59
CA PHE A 55 0.82 -12.40 8.73
C PHE A 55 1.99 -12.26 7.76
N VAL A 56 3.23 -12.40 8.25
CA VAL A 56 4.45 -12.45 7.41
C VAL A 56 4.37 -13.60 6.40
N ASN A 57 3.98 -14.79 6.85
CA ASN A 57 3.85 -15.96 5.97
C ASN A 57 2.77 -15.78 4.90
N PHE A 58 1.67 -15.08 5.23
CA PHE A 58 0.66 -14.74 4.24
C PHE A 58 1.23 -13.81 3.15
N GLY A 59 1.95 -12.75 3.55
CA GLY A 59 2.57 -11.82 2.61
C GLY A 59 3.58 -12.48 1.66
N LYS A 60 4.35 -13.46 2.16
CA LYS A 60 5.34 -14.22 1.36
C LYS A 60 4.72 -15.00 0.18
N ASN A 61 3.39 -15.22 0.15
CA ASN A 61 2.74 -15.84 -1.00
C ASN A 61 2.69 -14.93 -2.25
N PHE A 62 2.92 -13.63 -2.08
CA PHE A 62 2.88 -12.62 -3.15
C PHE A 62 4.27 -12.18 -3.63
N GLY A 63 5.34 -12.56 -2.93
CA GLY A 63 6.71 -12.22 -3.29
C GLY A 63 7.62 -12.01 -2.08
N SER A 64 8.78 -11.40 -2.32
CA SER A 64 9.66 -10.92 -1.26
C SER A 64 8.99 -9.77 -0.49
N LEU A 65 9.22 -9.72 0.83
CA LEU A 65 8.73 -8.63 1.67
C LEU A 65 9.78 -7.53 1.74
N GLU A 66 9.34 -6.29 1.54
CA GLU A 66 10.17 -5.10 1.68
C GLU A 66 10.30 -4.73 3.16
N ILE A 67 11.53 -4.49 3.62
CA ILE A 67 11.80 -3.94 4.96
C ILE A 67 11.86 -2.42 4.82
N HIS A 68 10.90 -1.72 5.44
CA HIS A 68 10.80 -0.28 5.27
C HIS A 68 12.00 0.44 5.89
N PRO A 69 12.69 1.33 5.16
CA PRO A 69 13.94 1.95 5.62
C PRO A 69 13.77 3.00 6.72
N LEU A 70 12.55 3.24 7.22
CA LEU A 70 12.24 4.44 8.02
C LEU A 70 11.28 4.24 9.16
N ILE A 71 10.16 3.59 8.86
CA ILE A 71 9.08 3.50 9.82
C ILE A 71 9.46 2.39 10.79
N PRO A 72 9.35 2.61 12.11
CA PRO A 72 9.58 1.58 13.09
C PRO A 72 8.84 0.29 12.73
N THR A 73 9.59 -0.79 12.81
CA THR A 73 9.08 -2.13 12.55
C THR A 73 8.74 -2.82 13.85
N LEU A 74 7.80 -3.75 13.80
CA LEU A 74 7.42 -4.56 14.94
C LEU A 74 8.64 -5.36 15.45
N LYS A 75 8.86 -5.32 16.77
CA LYS A 75 9.96 -6.06 17.41
C LYS A 75 9.87 -7.55 17.08
N GLY A 76 10.94 -8.11 16.50
CA GLY A 76 11.00 -9.51 16.08
C GLY A 76 10.42 -9.80 14.68
N HIS A 77 9.83 -8.80 14.02
CA HIS A 77 9.25 -8.89 12.68
C HIS A 77 9.61 -7.64 11.87
N PRO A 78 10.86 -7.51 11.37
CA PRO A 78 11.30 -6.34 10.61
C PRO A 78 10.49 -6.09 9.32
N GLU A 79 9.77 -7.08 8.82
CA GLU A 79 8.90 -6.96 7.65
C GLU A 79 7.56 -6.28 7.95
N ILE A 80 7.20 -6.09 9.22
CA ILE A 80 5.95 -5.46 9.64
C ILE A 80 6.23 -4.05 10.14
N ILE A 81 5.57 -3.08 9.53
CA ILE A 81 5.55 -1.69 10.00
C ILE A 81 4.42 -1.53 11.02
N GLU A 82 4.68 -0.83 12.13
CA GLU A 82 3.63 -0.47 13.09
C GLU A 82 3.05 0.91 12.75
N LEU A 83 1.80 0.93 12.31
CA LEU A 83 1.02 2.15 12.09
C LEU A 83 0.13 2.39 13.30
N ALA A 84 0.56 3.30 14.18
CA ALA A 84 -0.18 3.67 15.38
C ALA A 84 -0.65 5.13 15.34
N SER A 85 -1.82 5.38 15.91
CA SER A 85 -2.25 6.72 16.31
C SER A 85 -1.94 6.90 17.80
N LEU A 86 -1.61 8.11 18.21
CA LEU A 86 -1.55 8.50 19.61
C LEU A 86 -2.95 8.87 20.11
N GLU A 87 -3.18 8.84 21.41
CA GLU A 87 -4.48 9.23 22.01
C GLU A 87 -4.94 10.65 21.59
N ASN A 88 -3.99 11.54 21.33
CA ASN A 88 -4.24 12.94 20.96
C ASN A 88 -4.07 13.23 19.44
N GLY A 89 -4.08 12.20 18.58
CA GLY A 89 -3.99 12.36 17.12
C GLY A 89 -3.00 11.42 16.44
N PRO A 90 -2.74 11.57 15.13
CA PRO A 90 -1.82 10.68 14.42
C PRO A 90 -0.41 10.76 15.03
N ALA A 91 0.23 9.60 15.22
CA ALA A 91 1.64 9.56 15.57
C ALA A 91 2.47 10.34 14.52
N PRO A 92 3.65 10.87 14.86
CA PRO A 92 4.44 11.69 13.96
C PRO A 92 4.66 11.09 12.57
N MET A 93 4.72 9.75 12.46
CA MET A 93 4.98 9.03 11.20
C MET A 93 3.72 8.52 10.48
N THR A 94 2.52 8.72 11.03
CA THR A 94 1.26 8.32 10.36
C THR A 94 0.57 9.48 9.66
N ARG A 95 1.12 10.70 9.70
CA ARG A 95 0.50 11.91 9.13
C ARG A 95 0.37 11.90 7.60
N ASN A 96 1.25 11.18 6.90
CA ASN A 96 1.14 11.00 5.44
C ASN A 96 -0.01 10.07 5.01
N SER A 97 -0.65 9.37 5.95
CA SER A 97 -1.86 8.59 5.66
C SER A 97 -3.10 9.45 5.39
N ALA A 98 -3.03 10.76 5.64
CA ALA A 98 -4.14 11.69 5.42
C ALA A 98 -4.22 12.27 4.00
N VAL A 99 -3.26 11.95 3.12
CA VAL A 99 -3.24 12.42 1.71
C VAL A 99 -3.34 11.25 0.75
N TRP A 100 -3.94 11.47 -0.42
CA TRP A 100 -3.96 10.47 -1.49
C TRP A 100 -2.54 10.17 -1.96
N HIS A 101 -2.13 8.91 -1.88
CA HIS A 101 -0.81 8.46 -2.30
C HIS A 101 -0.83 6.99 -2.73
N SER A 102 0.29 6.56 -3.30
CA SER A 102 0.67 5.16 -3.45
C SER A 102 2.00 4.97 -2.73
N ASP A 103 2.15 3.84 -2.03
CA ASP A 103 3.31 3.58 -1.20
C ASP A 103 4.61 3.54 -1.99
N MET A 104 5.66 4.12 -1.40
CA MET A 104 7.05 4.00 -1.83
C MET A 104 7.32 4.31 -3.31
N THR A 105 6.52 5.17 -3.96
CA THR A 105 6.75 5.56 -5.36
C THR A 105 8.10 6.24 -5.61
N TYR A 106 8.80 6.67 -4.55
CA TYR A 106 10.16 7.19 -4.59
C TYR A 106 11.26 6.11 -4.74
N THR A 107 10.92 4.82 -4.80
CA THR A 107 11.87 3.74 -5.11
C THR A 107 11.88 3.42 -6.61
N LYS A 108 12.97 2.81 -7.10
CA LYS A 108 13.08 2.39 -8.50
C LYS A 108 12.07 1.31 -8.88
N ILE A 109 11.75 0.43 -7.93
CA ILE A 109 10.76 -0.64 -8.08
C ILE A 109 9.77 -0.48 -6.92
N PRO A 110 8.66 0.24 -7.12
CA PRO A 110 7.63 0.37 -6.10
C PRO A 110 7.01 -0.99 -5.76
N PRO A 111 6.47 -1.16 -4.54
CA PRO A 111 5.87 -2.41 -4.10
C PRO A 111 4.67 -2.80 -4.97
N TYR A 112 4.49 -4.11 -5.13
CA TYR A 112 3.36 -4.69 -5.84
C TYR A 112 2.03 -4.45 -5.08
N ALA A 113 2.03 -4.68 -3.77
CA ALA A 113 0.87 -4.50 -2.92
C ALA A 113 1.28 -4.23 -1.47
N GLY A 114 0.45 -3.49 -0.74
CA GLY A 114 0.49 -3.39 0.72
C GLY A 114 -0.50 -4.36 1.36
N ILE A 115 -0.14 -4.92 2.52
CA ILE A 115 -1.05 -5.72 3.33
C ILE A 115 -1.17 -5.05 4.69
N LEU A 116 -2.41 -4.74 5.09
CA LEU A 116 -2.70 -4.04 6.34
C LEU A 116 -3.59 -4.92 7.22
N LYS A 117 -3.17 -5.14 8.47
CA LYS A 117 -3.96 -5.81 9.51
C LYS A 117 -4.41 -4.76 10.53
N ALA A 118 -5.71 -4.72 10.83
CA ALA A 118 -6.24 -3.90 11.90
C ALA A 118 -5.99 -4.59 13.26
N GLU A 119 -5.30 -3.89 14.17
CA GLU A 119 -5.06 -4.36 15.55
C GLU A 119 -5.99 -3.64 16.55
N LYS A 120 -6.03 -2.31 16.47
CA LYS A 120 -6.93 -1.46 17.27
C LYS A 120 -7.55 -0.44 16.34
N ILE A 121 -8.87 -0.34 16.37
CA ILE A 121 -9.67 0.52 15.50
C ILE A 121 -10.52 1.45 16.40
N PRO A 122 -10.60 2.75 16.10
CA PRO A 122 -11.44 3.66 16.87
C PRO A 122 -12.93 3.33 16.67
N GLU A 123 -13.77 3.69 17.63
CA GLU A 123 -15.23 3.49 17.54
C GLU A 123 -15.85 4.24 16.35
N SER A 124 -15.24 5.36 15.94
CA SER A 124 -15.66 6.13 14.78
C SER A 124 -14.45 6.80 14.10
N GLY A 125 -14.58 7.03 12.78
CA GLY A 125 -13.49 7.58 11.96
C GLY A 125 -12.42 6.54 11.60
N GLY A 126 -11.26 7.00 11.13
CA GLY A 126 -10.14 6.12 10.77
C GLY A 126 -10.35 5.30 9.48
N ASN A 127 -11.26 5.73 8.61
CA ASN A 127 -11.50 5.06 7.33
C ASN A 127 -10.29 5.20 6.39
N THR A 128 -9.92 4.10 5.73
CA THR A 128 -9.00 4.12 4.60
C THR A 128 -9.79 4.21 3.30
N MET A 129 -9.51 5.22 2.49
CA MET A 129 -10.13 5.41 1.19
C MET A 129 -9.22 4.87 0.09
N PHE A 130 -9.83 4.29 -0.95
CA PHE A 130 -9.13 3.73 -2.11
C PHE A 130 -9.71 4.33 -3.40
N LEU A 131 -8.87 4.44 -4.44
CA LEU A 131 -9.22 4.96 -5.75
C LEU A 131 -8.75 3.99 -6.84
N ASN A 132 -9.57 3.78 -7.87
CA ASN A 132 -9.18 3.05 -9.07
C ASN A 132 -8.55 4.01 -10.09
N THR A 133 -7.22 3.97 -10.19
CA THR A 133 -6.47 4.83 -11.12
C THR A 133 -6.58 4.37 -12.58
N ALA A 134 -6.89 3.10 -12.84
CA ALA A 134 -7.15 2.61 -14.20
C ALA A 134 -8.45 3.20 -14.73
N LEU A 135 -9.54 3.15 -13.95
CA LEU A 135 -10.81 3.80 -14.32
C LEU A 135 -10.66 5.33 -14.43
N ALA A 136 -9.88 5.94 -13.54
CA ALA A 136 -9.58 7.37 -13.65
C ALA A 136 -8.86 7.71 -14.97
N TYR A 137 -7.92 6.87 -15.41
CA TYR A 137 -7.25 7.01 -16.71
C TYR A 137 -8.23 6.80 -17.88
N GLU A 138 -9.08 5.78 -17.82
CA GLU A 138 -10.08 5.49 -18.86
C GLU A 138 -11.04 6.66 -19.09
N ALA A 139 -11.44 7.34 -18.01
CA ALA A 139 -12.32 8.50 -18.06
C ALA A 139 -11.67 9.76 -18.69
N LEU A 140 -10.34 9.77 -18.89
CA LEU A 140 -9.67 10.89 -19.55
C LEU A 140 -10.00 10.95 -21.05
N SER A 141 -10.07 12.17 -21.60
CA SER A 141 -10.14 12.37 -23.05
C SER A 141 -8.91 11.79 -23.76
N ASP A 142 -9.06 11.37 -25.02
CA ASP A 142 -7.95 10.84 -25.82
C ASP A 142 -6.79 11.83 -25.97
N LYS A 143 -7.09 13.13 -26.00
CA LYS A 143 -6.06 14.18 -26.03
C LYS A 143 -5.23 14.16 -24.74
N MET A 144 -5.88 14.03 -23.59
CA MET A 144 -5.19 13.97 -22.31
C MET A 144 -4.40 12.66 -22.16
N LYS A 145 -4.95 11.52 -22.59
CA LYS A 145 -4.23 10.24 -22.63
C LYS A 145 -2.94 10.36 -23.45
N LYS A 146 -3.03 10.85 -24.70
CA LYS A 146 -1.88 11.05 -25.60
C LYS A 146 -0.83 12.02 -25.05
N PHE A 147 -1.25 13.02 -24.28
CA PHE A 147 -0.35 13.96 -23.64
C PHE A 147 0.38 13.31 -22.46
N LEU A 148 -0.35 12.72 -21.51
CA LEU A 148 0.19 12.15 -20.28
C LEU A 148 1.07 10.91 -20.53
N THR A 149 0.79 10.09 -21.54
CA THR A 149 1.60 8.89 -21.86
C THR A 149 3.05 9.22 -22.22
N LYS A 150 3.37 10.47 -22.55
CA LYS A 150 4.72 10.92 -22.88
C LYS A 150 5.47 11.48 -21.68
N LEU A 151 4.78 11.72 -20.56
CA LEU A 151 5.34 12.40 -19.41
C LEU A 151 5.93 11.41 -18.41
N LYS A 152 6.95 11.90 -17.70
CA LYS A 152 7.51 11.27 -16.51
C LYS A 152 7.33 12.20 -15.32
N ALA A 153 7.11 11.62 -14.15
CA ALA A 153 7.09 12.32 -12.87
C ALA A 153 8.35 11.96 -12.08
N ILE A 154 8.88 12.94 -11.35
CA ILE A 154 9.98 12.74 -10.40
C ILE A 154 9.37 12.50 -9.02
N HIS A 155 9.63 11.32 -8.47
CA HIS A 155 9.21 10.92 -7.13
C HIS A 155 10.42 11.00 -6.20
N SER A 156 10.24 11.69 -5.07
CA SER A 156 11.28 11.82 -4.06
C SER A 156 10.67 11.72 -2.68
N ILE A 157 11.39 11.05 -1.79
CA ILE A 157 10.94 10.88 -0.41
C ILE A 157 10.89 12.21 0.35
N VAL A 158 11.67 13.21 -0.04
CA VAL A 158 11.58 14.54 0.60
C VAL A 158 10.26 15.24 0.29
N LYS A 159 9.50 14.78 -0.72
CA LYS A 159 8.15 15.29 -1.00
C LYS A 159 7.10 14.72 -0.06
N THR A 160 7.45 13.77 0.80
CA THR A 160 6.57 13.27 1.87
C THR A 160 6.80 13.99 3.20
N ILE A 161 7.63 15.04 3.23
CA ILE A 161 7.84 15.83 4.45
C ILE A 161 6.61 16.68 4.76
N THR A 162 6.17 16.67 6.01
CA THR A 162 5.08 17.53 6.47
C THR A 162 5.57 18.94 6.81
N HIS A 163 4.65 19.90 6.93
CA HIS A 163 5.00 21.27 7.32
C HIS A 163 5.72 21.34 8.67
N ASP A 164 5.24 20.59 9.68
CA ASP A 164 5.87 20.56 11.01
C ASP A 164 7.27 19.95 10.95
N GLU A 165 7.49 18.92 10.14
CA GLU A 165 8.80 18.28 9.97
C GLU A 165 9.80 19.18 9.23
N LEU A 166 9.33 20.09 8.36
CA LEU A 166 10.19 21.12 7.76
C LEU A 166 10.74 22.09 8.82
N LEU A 167 10.07 22.24 9.95
CA LEU A 167 10.49 23.11 11.06
C LEU A 167 11.37 22.36 12.08
N ASP A 168 11.42 21.02 12.04
CA ASP A 168 12.25 20.18 12.91
C ASP A 168 13.61 19.86 12.26
N ARG A 169 14.70 20.37 12.86
CA ARG A 169 16.08 20.12 12.38
C ARG A 169 16.44 18.64 12.35
N ASN A 170 15.96 17.84 13.28
CA ASN A 170 16.24 16.41 13.30
C ASN A 170 15.52 15.70 12.15
N ALA A 171 14.26 16.07 11.89
CA ALA A 171 13.52 15.58 10.73
C ALA A 171 14.23 15.96 9.42
N LEU A 172 14.63 17.22 9.24
CA LEU A 172 15.39 17.65 8.06
C LEU A 172 16.69 16.86 7.87
N LYS A 173 17.46 16.65 8.94
CA LYS A 173 18.70 15.86 8.87
C LYS A 173 18.42 14.41 8.43
N ARG A 174 17.34 13.80 8.93
CA ARG A 174 16.91 12.47 8.49
C ARG A 174 16.58 12.50 6.99
N PHE A 175 15.71 13.40 6.53
CA PHE A 175 15.32 13.49 5.12
C PHE A 175 16.51 13.77 4.17
N ASN A 176 17.51 14.52 4.60
CA ASN A 176 18.74 14.74 3.80
C ASN A 176 19.53 13.43 3.60
N ILE A 177 19.84 12.71 4.68
CA ILE A 177 20.52 11.40 4.61
C ILE A 177 19.74 10.43 3.72
N MET A 178 18.41 10.52 3.77
CA MET A 178 17.56 9.69 2.94
C MET A 178 17.58 10.05 1.48
N ASN A 179 17.56 11.33 1.14
CA ASN A 179 17.64 11.76 -0.25
C ASN A 179 18.97 11.33 -0.89
N GLU A 180 20.04 11.19 -0.10
CA GLU A 180 21.30 10.59 -0.56
C GLU A 180 21.17 9.08 -0.82
N LYS A 181 20.49 8.33 0.07
CA LYS A 181 20.30 6.86 -0.07
C LYS A 181 19.25 6.47 -1.12
N LEU A 182 18.22 7.29 -1.24
CA LEU A 182 17.07 7.14 -2.14
C LEU A 182 16.94 8.43 -2.96
N PRO A 183 17.86 8.66 -3.92
CA PRO A 183 17.78 9.83 -4.77
C PRO A 183 16.47 9.83 -5.56
N PRO A 184 15.97 11.01 -5.95
CA PRO A 184 14.73 11.12 -6.73
C PRO A 184 14.76 10.19 -7.94
N VAL A 185 13.64 9.52 -8.18
CA VAL A 185 13.47 8.57 -9.29
C VAL A 185 12.42 9.07 -10.27
N GLU A 186 12.62 8.78 -11.55
CA GLU A 186 11.64 9.07 -12.59
C GLU A 186 10.76 7.85 -12.85
N HIS A 187 9.44 8.06 -12.86
CA HIS A 187 8.46 7.08 -13.29
C HIS A 187 7.58 7.64 -14.42
N PRO A 188 7.14 6.83 -15.40
CA PRO A 188 6.09 7.24 -16.32
C PRO A 188 4.83 7.67 -15.57
N VAL A 189 4.19 8.76 -16.01
CA VAL A 189 2.92 9.22 -15.42
C VAL A 189 1.81 8.19 -15.68
N ILE A 190 1.82 7.57 -16.87
CA ILE A 190 0.94 6.46 -17.22
C ILE A 190 1.77 5.19 -17.25
N ARG A 191 1.31 4.16 -16.53
CA ARG A 191 1.95 2.84 -16.45
C ARG A 191 0.96 1.76 -16.86
N THR A 192 1.48 0.73 -17.52
CA THR A 192 0.77 -0.51 -17.83
C THR A 192 0.98 -1.49 -16.68
N HIS A 193 -0.09 -2.11 -16.18
CA HIS A 193 0.04 -3.09 -15.12
C HIS A 193 0.56 -4.41 -15.71
N PRO A 194 1.62 -5.01 -15.16
CA PRO A 194 2.31 -6.12 -15.82
C PRO A 194 1.43 -7.37 -16.01
N GLU A 195 0.42 -7.58 -15.16
CA GLU A 195 -0.44 -8.77 -15.21
C GLU A 195 -1.78 -8.53 -15.91
N THR A 196 -2.25 -7.28 -16.00
CA THR A 196 -3.60 -6.95 -16.52
C THR A 196 -3.59 -6.11 -17.79
N GLY A 197 -2.43 -5.59 -18.20
CA GLY A 197 -2.31 -4.62 -19.30
C GLY A 197 -2.58 -3.18 -18.87
#